data_AF-A0A2E8J3E1-F1
#
_entry.id   AF-A0A2E8J3E1-F1
#
_cell.length_a   1.000
_cell.length_b   1.000
_cell.length_c   1.000
_cell.angle_alpha   90.00
_cell.angle_beta   90.00
_cell.angle_gamma   90.00
#
_symmetry.space_group_name_H-M   'P 1'
#
loop_
_entity.id
_entity.type
_entity.pdbx_description
1 polymer ?
#
loop_
_entity_poly.entity_id
_entity_poly.type
_entity_poly.pdbx_seq_one_letter_code
_entity_poly.pdbx_strand_id
1 'polypeptide(L)' 'MSIAATNYRDLVAELLLRYKKLSEGEILKMAVAIDGEVIPDPLLEPVPSNGEVHFLYRISGG' A
#
# COMPACT_ATOMS: atom_id res chain seq x y z
N MET A 1 -0.75 12.31 11.33
CA MET A 1 0.28 12.24 10.27
C MET A 1 -0.44 11.81 9.00
N SER A 2 -0.53 12.65 7.96
CA SER A 2 -1.21 12.32 6.69
C SER A 2 -0.19 12.08 5.57
N ILE A 3 -0.57 11.26 4.59
CA ILE A 3 0.15 11.05 3.33
C ILE A 3 -0.78 11.54 2.21
N ALA A 4 -0.27 12.37 1.31
CA ALA A 4 -1.01 12.80 0.14
C ALA A 4 -0.71 11.84 -1.01
N ALA A 5 -1.65 10.97 -1.34
CA ALA A 5 -1.54 10.04 -2.46
C ALA A 5 -2.90 9.92 -3.15
N THR A 6 -2.89 9.76 -4.48
CA THR A 6 -4.13 9.57 -5.27
C THR A 6 -4.38 8.11 -5.61
N ASN A 7 -3.33 7.30 -5.57
CA ASN A 7 -3.34 5.88 -5.89
C ASN A 7 -2.28 5.14 -5.08
N TYR A 8 -2.34 3.81 -5.12
CA TYR A 8 -1.40 2.94 -4.42
C TYR A 8 0.08 3.23 -4.72
N ARG A 9 0.43 3.47 -6.00
CA ARG A 9 1.82 3.73 -6.39
C ARG A 9 2.37 5.00 -5.76
N ASP A 10 1.58 6.08 -5.77
CA ASP A 10 1.96 7.35 -5.14
C ASP A 10 2.13 7.18 -3.62
N LEU A 11 1.24 6.40 -2.99
CA LEU A 11 1.31 6.08 -1.56
C LEU A 11 2.61 5.34 -1.23
N VAL A 12 2.98 4.32 -2.01
CA VAL A 12 4.24 3.58 -1.82
C VAL A 12 5.45 4.47 -2.02
N ALA A 13 5.46 5.32 -3.05
CA ALA A 13 6.56 6.25 -3.30
C ALA A 13 6.78 7.22 -2.11
N GLU A 14 5.71 7.80 -1.59
CA GLU A 14 5.74 8.65 -0.40
C GLU A 14 6.23 7.89 0.85
N LEU A 15 5.79 6.64 1.03
CA LEU A 15 6.24 5.79 2.14
C LEU A 15 7.74 5.48 2.04
N LEU A 16 8.26 5.16 0.85
CA LEU A 16 9.69 4.87 0.64
C LEU A 16 10.56 6.12 0.84
N LEU A 17 10.08 7.28 0.42
CA LEU A 17 10.75 8.56 0.67
C LEU A 17 10.84 8.87 2.17
N ARG A 18 9.74 8.64 2.89
CA ARG A 18 9.62 8.95 4.32
C ARG A 18 10.30 7.89 5.21
N TYR A 19 10.30 6.63 4.80
CA TYR A 19 10.85 5.50 5.55
C TYR A 19 11.94 4.80 4.76
N LYS A 20 13.16 5.33 4.79
CA LYS A 20 14.33 4.77 4.07
C LYS A 20 14.71 3.33 4.43
N LYS A 21 14.19 2.79 5.54
CA LYS A 21 14.40 1.39 5.96
C LYS A 21 13.37 0.43 5.37
N LEU A 22 12.32 0.94 4.72
CA LEU A 22 11.31 0.14 4.06
C LEU A 22 11.85 -0.33 2.71
N SER A 23 11.78 -1.64 2.46
CA SER A 23 12.20 -2.22 1.18
C SER A 23 11.06 -2.13 0.18
N GLU A 24 11.29 -1.43 -0.94
CA GLU A 24 10.36 -1.36 -2.07
C GLU A 24 9.94 -2.76 -2.54
N GLY A 25 10.91 -3.67 -2.68
CA GLY A 25 10.64 -5.03 -3.13
C GLY A 25 9.79 -5.84 -2.16
N GLU A 26 9.77 -5.51 -0.88
CA GLU A 26 8.93 -6.20 0.11
C GLU A 26 7.51 -5.62 0.14
N ILE A 27 7.37 -4.29 0.16
CA ILE A 27 6.05 -3.65 0.17
C ILE A 27 5.24 -3.96 -1.10
N LEU A 28 5.90 -4.04 -2.27
CA LEU A 28 5.24 -4.38 -3.53
C LEU A 28 4.77 -5.84 -3.60
N LYS A 29 5.23 -6.72 -2.71
CA LYS A 29 4.75 -8.11 -2.62
C LYS A 29 3.55 -8.27 -1.70
N MET A 30 3.14 -7.22 -0.99
CA MET A 30 2.04 -7.26 -0.05
C MET A 30 0.70 -7.10 -0.77
N ALA A 31 -0.34 -7.68 -0.20
CA ALA A 31 -1.71 -7.28 -0.52
C ALA A 31 -2.02 -6.00 0.26
N VAL A 32 -3.01 -5.24 -0.20
CA VAL A 32 -3.53 -4.09 0.55
C VAL A 32 -5.01 -4.25 0.81
N ALA A 33 -5.48 -3.75 1.94
CA ALA A 33 -6.89 -3.47 2.14
C ALA A 33 -7.10 -1.96 2.10
N ILE A 34 -7.97 -1.48 1.20
CA ILE A 34 -8.36 -0.08 1.09
C ILE A 34 -9.83 0.00 1.53
N ASP A 35 -10.11 0.75 2.61
CA ASP A 35 -11.46 0.88 3.19
C ASP A 35 -12.16 -0.48 3.47
N GLY A 36 -11.37 -1.50 3.80
CA GLY A 36 -11.84 -2.86 4.08
C GLY A 36 -11.90 -3.79 2.86
N GLU A 37 -11.69 -3.29 1.64
CA GLU A 37 -11.59 -4.12 0.44
C GLU A 37 -10.16 -4.62 0.21
N VAL A 38 -9.99 -5.94 0.25
CA VAL A 38 -8.67 -6.57 0.05
C VAL A 38 -8.38 -6.68 -1.44
N ILE A 39 -7.33 -5.98 -1.88
CA ILE A 39 -6.76 -6.00 -3.22
C ILE A 39 -5.46 -6.82 -3.16
N PRO A 40 -5.45 -8.05 -3.71
CA PRO A 40 -4.29 -8.93 -3.61
C PRO A 40 -3.07 -8.42 -4.38
N ASP A 41 -3.27 -7.73 -5.51
CA ASP A 41 -2.20 -7.23 -6.38
C ASP A 41 -2.48 -5.77 -6.80
N PRO A 42 -2.22 -4.82 -5.89
CA PRO A 42 -2.48 -3.42 -6.15
C PRO A 42 -1.40 -2.80 -7.04
N LEU A 43 -1.81 -1.94 -7.97
CA LEU A 43 -0.95 -1.17 -8.84
C LEU A 43 -1.36 0.31 -8.91
N LEU A 44 -2.59 0.59 -9.37
CA LEU A 44 -3.10 1.95 -9.61
C LEU A 44 -4.46 2.20 -8.94
N GLU A 45 -4.81 1.36 -7.97
CA GLU A 45 -6.08 1.48 -7.25
C GLU A 45 -6.14 2.84 -6.56
N PRO A 46 -7.27 3.55 -6.69
CA PRO A 46 -7.42 4.85 -6.09
C PRO A 46 -7.37 4.73 -4.57
N VAL A 47 -6.61 5.62 -3.94
CA VAL A 47 -6.58 5.74 -2.48
C VAL A 47 -7.39 6.97 -2.10
N PRO A 48 -8.52 6.81 -1.37
CA PRO A 48 -9.32 7.94 -0.94
C PRO A 48 -8.51 8.83 0.00
N SER A 49 -8.70 10.15 -0.12
CA SER A 49 -7.98 11.16 0.67
C SER A 49 -8.22 11.05 2.19
N ASN A 50 -9.31 10.39 2.60
CA ASN A 50 -9.64 10.09 3.99
C ASN A 50 -9.85 8.58 4.21
N GLY A 51 -9.32 7.75 3.32
CA GLY A 51 -9.41 6.30 3.39
C GLY A 51 -8.31 5.67 4.24
N GLU A 52 -8.56 4.47 4.73
CA GLU A 52 -7.58 3.70 5.50
C GLU A 52 -6.95 2.61 4.62
N VAL A 53 -5.63 2.50 4.66
CA VAL A 53 -4.86 1.51 3.91
C VAL A 53 -4.07 0.61 4.85
N HIS A 54 -4.33 -0.69 4.78
CA HIS A 54 -3.63 -1.71 5.55
C HIS A 54 -2.79 -2.58 4.63
N PHE A 55 -1.50 -2.73 4.94
CA PHE A 55 -0.61 -3.65 4.24
C PHE A 55 -0.68 -5.03 4.89
N LEU A 56 -0.95 -6.04 4.07
CA LEU A 56 -1.15 -7.43 4.50
C LEU A 56 -0.10 -8.32 3.84
N TYR A 57 0.56 -9.16 4.62
CA TYR A 57 1.38 -10.21 4.05
C TYR A 57 0.48 -11.17 3.28
N ARG A 58 0.86 -11.46 2.03
CA ARG A 58 0.19 -12.50 1.26
C ARG A 58 0.43 -13.82 1.97
N ILE A 59 -0.64 -14.40 2.51
CA ILE A 59 -0.60 -15.78 3.00
C ILE A 59 -0.63 -16.65 1.75
N SER A 60 0.54 -17.05 1.26
CA SER A 60 0.63 -18.15 0.30
C SER A 60 0.23 -19.42 1.05
N GLY A 61 -1.03 -19.84 0.90
CA GLY A 61 -1.43 -21.19 1.26
C GLY A 61 -0.52 -22.16 0.51
N GLY A 62 0.16 -23.04 1.25
CA GLY A 62 1.10 -24.03 0.69
C GLY A 62 0.44 -25.04 -0.22
#